data_AF-A0A7X9G5K2-F1
#
_entry.id   AF-A0A7X9G5K2-F1
#
_cell.length_a   1.000
_cell.length_b   1.000
_cell.length_c   1.000
_cell.angle_alpha   90.00
_cell.angle_beta   90.00
_cell.angle_gamma   90.00
#
_symmetry.space_group_name_H-M   'P 1'
#
loop_
_entity.id
_entity.type
_entity.pdbx_description
1 polymer ?
#
loop_
_entity_poly.entity_id
_entity_poly.type
_entity_poly.pdbx_seq_one_letter_code
_entity_poly.pdbx_strand_id
1 'polypeptide(L)'
;MKFFFSPFLLLSTLSLWAAYKAEISLDKVDGFYKCGEKAICTVLVRRDGEPLAKEKLRLTVKKEGKIFLTQHFETDGSPVTISHTLDEPGWLYFGVEIIGNDDKPLKGKGIQIHSSKPTTVAEIGALFDAEKIKTTVTRPVDFEAFWQKKREDLDKVPLAPSLTPLPSGAHNVELYAVEIPCTGSRPATGYLAVPKNASPESCPAVVEFRGWVYGDAHQDLAVAKAKRGVLSFYATWHGFPVGKPAEFYTKNIPDAIKKGELDIHDRDTWVMGDIYLRVMRIMDFIKSRPEWDKKNLAAAGRSLGGAQAAVAAALDKDVTFAVVTVPCFSEFDTRESGRMPSIPHRTAALIRQGDTQAYQAGNYFDLVNLAPLITCEVFVCTGFADEVCPASNVFAFYNALTCKKSMTTNPRTGHNSATQNIKGNQRLEELINSALLTNGRNHGNN
;
A
#
# COMPACT_ATOMS: atom_id res chain seq x y z
N MET A 1 54.44 16.12 -46.97
CA MET A 1 53.36 15.16 -46.66
C MET A 1 52.19 15.93 -46.04
N LYS A 2 51.11 16.16 -46.80
CA LYS A 2 49.87 16.74 -46.28
C LYS A 2 49.03 15.59 -45.69
N PHE A 3 48.81 15.57 -44.38
CA PHE A 3 47.90 14.62 -43.75
C PHE A 3 46.47 15.18 -43.80
N PHE A 4 45.60 14.51 -44.55
CA PHE A 4 44.16 14.72 -44.52
C PHE A 4 43.60 14.11 -43.23
N PHE A 5 43.04 14.95 -42.35
CA PHE A 5 42.15 14.50 -41.28
C PHE A 5 40.75 14.29 -41.86
N SER A 6 40.29 13.04 -41.87
CA SER A 6 38.90 12.68 -42.15
C SER A 6 38.11 12.78 -40.84
N PRO A 7 37.00 13.53 -40.76
CA PRO A 7 36.16 13.51 -39.57
C PRO A 7 35.27 12.26 -39.62
N PHE A 8 35.53 11.31 -38.73
CA PHE A 8 34.59 10.23 -38.45
C PHE A 8 33.32 10.85 -37.85
N LEU A 9 32.26 10.92 -38.65
CA LEU A 9 30.91 11.22 -38.18
C LEU A 9 30.44 10.01 -37.34
N LEU A 10 30.45 10.13 -36.02
CA LEU A 10 29.74 9.20 -35.14
C LEU A 10 28.23 9.42 -35.35
N LEU A 11 27.61 8.60 -36.20
CA LEU A 11 26.16 8.43 -36.19
C LEU A 11 25.78 7.76 -34.86
N SER A 12 25.37 8.56 -33.88
CA SER A 12 24.62 8.05 -32.74
C SER A 12 23.25 7.58 -33.25
N THR A 13 23.05 6.27 -33.39
CA THR A 13 21.72 5.71 -33.60
C THR A 13 20.88 5.99 -32.36
N LEU A 14 20.11 7.08 -32.40
CA LEU A 14 18.94 7.24 -31.52
C LEU A 14 18.00 6.08 -31.86
N SER A 15 18.06 5.01 -31.09
CA SER A 15 17.02 3.99 -31.10
C SER A 15 15.75 4.67 -30.60
N LEU A 16 14.94 5.20 -31.53
CA LEU A 16 13.57 5.60 -31.27
C LEU A 16 12.79 4.30 -31.03
N TRP A 17 12.72 3.89 -29.76
CA TRP A 17 11.85 2.80 -29.35
C TRP A 17 10.42 3.30 -29.53
N ALA A 18 9.67 2.65 -30.42
CA ALA A 18 8.27 2.96 -30.60
C ALA A 18 7.52 2.78 -29.28
N ALA A 19 6.84 3.82 -28.81
CA ALA A 19 6.13 3.77 -27.54
C ALA A 19 4.69 3.37 -27.80
N TYR A 20 4.31 2.18 -27.34
CA TYR A 20 2.91 1.78 -27.35
C TYR A 20 2.17 2.54 -26.25
N LYS A 21 0.98 3.03 -26.57
CA LYS A 21 0.05 3.61 -25.60
C LYS A 21 -1.31 3.01 -25.84
N ALA A 22 -1.97 2.59 -24.76
CA ALA A 22 -3.30 2.04 -24.83
C ALA A 22 -4.28 2.95 -24.08
N GLU A 23 -5.31 3.39 -24.79
CA GLU A 23 -6.51 4.00 -24.22
C GLU A 23 -7.46 2.87 -23.83
N ILE A 24 -7.68 2.68 -22.54
CA ILE A 24 -8.61 1.69 -22.02
C ILE A 24 -9.73 2.40 -21.27
N SER A 25 -10.98 1.95 -21.37
CA SER A 25 -12.10 2.54 -20.63
C SER A 25 -13.19 1.53 -20.34
N LEU A 26 -13.94 1.79 -19.29
CA LEU A 26 -15.21 1.14 -19.00
C LEU A 26 -16.38 2.02 -19.47
N ASP A 27 -17.51 1.42 -19.80
CA ASP A 27 -18.75 2.15 -20.11
C ASP A 27 -19.25 2.98 -18.91
N LYS A 28 -19.04 2.49 -17.68
CA LYS A 28 -19.17 3.29 -16.46
C LYS A 28 -17.82 3.78 -15.98
N VAL A 29 -17.63 5.10 -16.00
CA VAL A 29 -16.33 5.76 -15.71
C VAL A 29 -15.85 5.50 -14.28
N ASP A 30 -16.76 5.35 -13.32
CA ASP A 30 -16.47 5.07 -11.92
C ASP A 30 -16.16 3.58 -11.64
N GLY A 31 -16.40 2.70 -12.62
CA GLY A 31 -16.14 1.28 -12.56
C GLY A 31 -17.04 0.48 -11.62
N PHE A 32 -18.19 1.04 -11.19
CA PHE A 32 -19.12 0.35 -10.31
C PHE A 32 -20.33 -0.22 -11.08
N TYR A 33 -20.66 -1.47 -10.78
CA TYR A 33 -21.76 -2.20 -11.41
C TYR A 33 -22.62 -2.88 -10.34
N LYS A 34 -23.87 -3.20 -10.70
CA LYS A 34 -24.74 -4.13 -10.00
C LYS A 34 -24.55 -5.53 -10.60
N CYS A 35 -24.70 -6.57 -9.77
CA CYS A 35 -24.68 -7.94 -10.29
C CYS A 35 -25.75 -8.12 -11.38
N GLY A 36 -25.40 -8.83 -12.44
CA GLY A 36 -26.22 -8.97 -13.65
C GLY A 36 -26.02 -7.87 -14.70
N GLU A 37 -25.45 -6.71 -14.35
CA GLU A 37 -25.04 -5.71 -15.36
C GLU A 37 -23.81 -6.18 -16.13
N LYS A 38 -23.65 -5.67 -17.35
CA LYS A 38 -22.49 -5.98 -18.18
C LYS A 38 -21.47 -4.85 -18.09
N ALA A 39 -20.28 -5.13 -17.58
CA ALA A 39 -19.15 -4.22 -17.68
C ALA A 39 -18.50 -4.37 -19.06
N ILE A 40 -18.44 -3.28 -19.82
CA ILE A 40 -17.91 -3.24 -21.18
C ILE A 40 -16.58 -2.48 -21.15
N CYS A 41 -15.50 -3.20 -21.44
CA CYS A 41 -14.17 -2.65 -21.57
C CYS A 41 -13.85 -2.39 -23.04
N THR A 42 -13.57 -1.13 -23.37
CA THR A 42 -13.14 -0.68 -24.71
C THR A 42 -11.66 -0.34 -24.68
N VAL A 43 -10.94 -0.78 -25.72
CA VAL A 43 -9.48 -0.62 -25.84
C VAL A 43 -9.13 -0.09 -27.22
N LEU A 44 -8.32 0.97 -27.27
CA LEU A 44 -7.63 1.42 -28.47
C LEU A 44 -6.13 1.47 -28.18
N VAL A 45 -5.34 0.75 -28.97
CA VAL A 45 -3.88 0.77 -28.87
C VAL A 45 -3.31 1.64 -29.98
N ARG A 46 -2.31 2.45 -29.63
CA ARG A 46 -1.56 3.32 -30.53
C ARG A 46 -0.08 2.99 -30.47
N ARG A 47 0.60 3.17 -31.60
CA ARG A 47 2.05 3.13 -31.72
C ARG A 47 2.51 4.45 -32.31
N ASP A 48 3.35 5.17 -31.57
CA ASP A 48 3.87 6.49 -31.98
C ASP A 48 2.77 7.52 -32.32
N GLY A 49 1.63 7.42 -31.63
CA GLY A 49 0.46 8.31 -31.79
C GLY A 49 -0.61 7.79 -32.75
N GLU A 50 -0.25 6.89 -33.67
CA GLU A 50 -1.16 6.35 -34.67
C GLU A 50 -1.90 5.10 -34.16
N PRO A 51 -3.20 4.93 -34.45
CA PRO A 51 -3.93 3.71 -34.14
C PRO A 51 -3.24 2.47 -34.72
N LEU A 52 -3.14 1.42 -33.91
CA LEU A 52 -2.50 0.18 -34.29
C LEU A 52 -3.34 -0.55 -35.35
N ALA A 53 -2.72 -1.01 -36.43
CA ALA A 53 -3.37 -1.82 -37.46
C ALA A 53 -2.52 -3.06 -37.79
N LYS A 54 -3.17 -4.20 -38.07
CA LYS A 54 -2.61 -5.51 -38.42
C LYS A 54 -1.72 -6.13 -37.36
N GLU A 55 -1.96 -5.80 -36.09
CA GLU A 55 -1.25 -6.37 -34.94
C GLU A 55 -2.24 -7.16 -34.09
N LYS A 56 -1.74 -8.17 -33.36
CA LYS A 56 -2.58 -9.02 -32.52
C LYS A 56 -2.68 -8.43 -31.12
N LEU A 57 -3.89 -8.26 -30.60
CA LEU A 57 -4.14 -7.96 -29.19
C LEU A 57 -4.67 -9.19 -28.47
N ARG A 58 -4.28 -9.36 -27.22
CA ARG A 58 -4.88 -10.28 -26.27
C ARG A 58 -5.49 -9.50 -25.12
N LEU A 59 -6.81 -9.60 -24.98
CA LEU A 59 -7.54 -9.05 -23.85
C LEU A 59 -7.88 -10.19 -22.89
N THR A 60 -7.50 -10.01 -21.63
CA THR A 60 -7.73 -10.99 -20.55
C THR A 60 -8.70 -10.41 -19.54
N VAL A 61 -9.75 -11.17 -19.21
CA VAL A 61 -10.63 -10.89 -18.07
C VAL A 61 -10.29 -11.85 -16.96
N LYS A 62 -10.04 -11.33 -15.76
CA LYS A 62 -9.91 -12.14 -14.55
C LYS A 62 -11.08 -11.88 -13.62
N LYS A 63 -11.69 -12.94 -13.11
CA LYS A 63 -12.65 -12.90 -12.00
C LYS A 63 -11.88 -13.22 -10.72
N GLU A 64 -11.87 -12.28 -9.77
CA GLU A 64 -11.19 -12.48 -8.48
C GLU A 64 -9.75 -12.98 -8.63
N GLY A 65 -9.00 -12.39 -9.56
CA GLY A 65 -7.60 -12.72 -9.87
C GLY A 65 -7.38 -13.99 -10.70
N LYS A 66 -8.41 -14.80 -10.96
CA LYS A 66 -8.34 -16.00 -11.81
C LYS A 66 -8.71 -15.65 -13.24
N ILE A 67 -7.87 -16.03 -14.22
CA ILE A 67 -8.20 -15.85 -15.64
C ILE A 67 -9.48 -16.60 -15.94
N PHE A 68 -10.47 -15.86 -16.41
CA PHE A 68 -11.80 -16.37 -16.72
C PHE A 68 -12.02 -16.40 -18.23
N LEU A 69 -11.60 -15.34 -18.93
CA LEU A 69 -11.75 -15.19 -20.37
C LEU A 69 -10.48 -14.62 -20.98
N THR A 70 -10.13 -15.12 -22.16
CA THR A 70 -9.08 -14.55 -23.00
C THR A 70 -9.62 -14.46 -24.42
N GLN A 71 -9.51 -13.29 -25.03
CA GLN A 71 -9.94 -13.06 -26.41
C GLN A 71 -8.82 -12.40 -27.20
N HIS A 72 -8.67 -12.83 -28.45
CA HIS A 72 -7.70 -12.29 -29.38
C HIS A 72 -8.40 -11.43 -30.43
N PHE A 73 -7.75 -10.33 -30.81
CA PHE A 73 -8.24 -9.41 -31.83
C PHE A 73 -7.10 -9.10 -32.80
N GLU A 74 -7.42 -8.93 -34.07
CA GLU A 74 -6.54 -8.28 -35.03
C GLU A 74 -6.97 -6.82 -35.14
N THR A 75 -6.05 -5.88 -34.92
CA THR A 75 -6.40 -4.46 -34.93
C THR A 75 -6.55 -3.95 -36.35
N ASP A 76 -7.51 -3.06 -36.60
CA ASP A 76 -7.73 -2.39 -37.88
C ASP A 76 -7.64 -0.85 -37.77
N GLY A 77 -7.18 -0.36 -36.61
CA GLY A 77 -7.19 1.06 -36.25
C GLY A 77 -8.43 1.49 -35.45
N SER A 78 -9.45 0.65 -35.31
CA SER A 78 -10.63 0.93 -34.48
C SER A 78 -10.52 0.35 -33.06
N PRO A 79 -11.29 0.88 -32.09
CA PRO A 79 -11.34 0.30 -30.75
C PRO A 79 -11.96 -1.09 -30.75
N VAL A 80 -11.40 -1.99 -29.93
CA VAL A 80 -11.96 -3.33 -29.67
C VAL A 80 -12.67 -3.36 -28.31
N THR A 81 -13.66 -4.22 -28.16
CA THR A 81 -14.43 -4.36 -26.91
C THR A 81 -14.42 -5.79 -26.39
N ILE A 82 -14.35 -5.92 -25.07
CA ILE A 82 -14.59 -7.16 -24.33
C ILE A 82 -15.53 -6.82 -23.18
N SER A 83 -16.43 -7.74 -22.82
CA SER A 83 -17.38 -7.48 -21.75
C SER A 83 -17.67 -8.71 -20.93
N HIS A 84 -18.03 -8.48 -19.66
CA HIS A 84 -18.42 -9.56 -18.76
C HIS A 84 -19.35 -9.07 -17.66
N THR A 85 -20.05 -10.00 -17.01
CA THR A 85 -20.96 -9.77 -15.89
C THR A 85 -20.55 -10.64 -14.70
N LEU A 86 -20.97 -10.27 -13.50
CA LEU A 86 -20.92 -11.13 -12.32
C LEU A 86 -22.33 -11.29 -11.75
N ASP A 87 -22.66 -12.52 -11.36
CA ASP A 87 -23.93 -12.84 -10.70
C ASP A 87 -23.86 -12.66 -9.17
N GLU A 88 -22.64 -12.45 -8.65
CA GLU A 88 -22.36 -12.26 -7.22
C GLU A 88 -21.41 -11.07 -6.99
N PRO A 89 -21.46 -10.41 -5.81
CA PRO A 89 -20.58 -9.28 -5.51
C PRO A 89 -19.12 -9.67 -5.66
N GLY A 90 -18.35 -8.86 -6.38
CA GLY A 90 -16.97 -9.21 -6.69
C GLY A 90 -16.30 -8.28 -7.67
N TRP A 91 -15.16 -8.71 -8.16
CA TRP A 91 -14.20 -7.90 -8.90
C TRP A 91 -13.82 -8.55 -10.23
N LEU A 92 -13.84 -7.73 -11.28
CA LEU A 92 -13.28 -8.04 -12.59
C LEU A 92 -12.05 -7.18 -12.86
N TYR A 93 -11.01 -7.82 -13.37
CA TYR A 93 -9.84 -7.18 -13.94
C TYR A 93 -9.82 -7.38 -15.45
N PHE A 94 -9.49 -6.33 -16.20
CA PHE A 94 -9.24 -6.35 -17.63
C PHE A 94 -7.79 -5.96 -17.89
N GLY A 95 -7.05 -6.84 -18.58
CA GLY A 95 -5.67 -6.61 -18.97
C GLY A 95 -5.50 -6.71 -20.48
N VAL A 96 -4.64 -5.87 -21.03
CA VAL A 96 -4.34 -5.81 -22.47
C VAL A 96 -2.88 -6.14 -22.69
N GLU A 97 -2.62 -7.03 -23.63
CA GLU A 97 -1.28 -7.38 -24.11
C GLU A 97 -1.25 -7.30 -25.64
N ILE A 98 -0.09 -6.96 -26.18
CA ILE A 98 0.18 -7.00 -27.63
C ILE A 98 0.94 -8.29 -27.90
N ILE A 99 0.48 -9.07 -28.87
CA ILE A 99 1.04 -10.38 -29.20
C ILE A 99 1.91 -10.24 -30.45
N GLY A 100 3.17 -10.62 -30.32
CA GLY A 100 4.13 -10.62 -31.43
C GLY A 100 3.90 -11.77 -32.41
N ASN A 101 4.68 -11.77 -33.48
CA ASN A 101 4.62 -12.78 -34.55
C ASN A 101 4.95 -14.21 -34.07
N ASP A 102 5.62 -14.36 -32.93
CA ASP A 102 5.91 -15.65 -32.29
C ASP A 102 4.78 -16.12 -31.36
N ASP A 103 3.61 -15.48 -31.44
CA ASP A 103 2.43 -15.68 -30.59
C ASP A 103 2.70 -15.50 -29.08
N LYS A 104 3.75 -14.76 -28.73
CA LYS A 104 4.05 -14.38 -27.34
C LYS A 104 3.75 -12.90 -27.09
N PRO A 105 3.38 -12.52 -25.86
CA PRO A 105 3.25 -11.12 -25.51
C PRO A 105 4.57 -10.38 -25.67
N LEU A 106 4.52 -9.21 -26.32
CA LEU A 106 5.63 -8.29 -26.39
C LEU A 106 6.04 -7.86 -24.97
N LYS A 107 7.33 -7.56 -24.81
CA LYS A 107 7.95 -7.10 -23.57
C LYS A 107 8.92 -5.99 -23.87
N GLY A 108 9.16 -5.12 -22.89
CA GLY A 108 10.22 -4.11 -22.96
C GLY A 108 9.78 -2.71 -22.59
N LYS A 109 10.73 -1.77 -22.66
CA LYS A 109 10.50 -0.36 -22.38
C LYS A 109 9.55 0.21 -23.43
N GLY A 110 8.45 0.82 -22.98
CA GLY A 110 7.39 1.32 -23.87
C GLY A 110 6.23 0.33 -24.11
N ILE A 111 6.30 -0.89 -23.55
CA ILE A 111 5.18 -1.85 -23.50
C ILE A 111 4.61 -1.92 -22.08
N GLN A 112 5.47 -2.14 -21.08
CA GLN A 112 5.03 -2.41 -19.71
C GLN A 112 4.46 -1.16 -18.99
N ILE A 113 3.34 -1.33 -18.30
CA ILE A 113 2.79 -0.33 -17.36
C ILE A 113 3.62 -0.21 -16.06
N HIS A 114 4.28 -1.30 -15.64
CA HIS A 114 5.11 -1.40 -14.44
C HIS A 114 6.01 -2.65 -14.54
N SER A 115 7.16 -2.67 -13.87
CA SER A 115 8.16 -3.76 -13.95
C SER A 115 7.65 -5.17 -13.56
N SER A 116 6.66 -5.25 -12.67
CA SER A 116 5.97 -6.51 -12.28
C SER A 116 4.95 -7.01 -13.28
N LYS A 117 4.57 -6.21 -14.28
CA LYS A 117 3.64 -6.56 -15.36
C LYS A 117 4.32 -6.29 -16.71
N PRO A 118 5.37 -7.08 -17.05
CA PRO A 118 6.29 -6.76 -18.15
C PRO A 118 5.66 -6.83 -19.55
N THR A 119 4.45 -7.39 -19.67
CA THR A 119 3.74 -7.59 -20.93
C THR A 119 2.47 -6.75 -21.08
N THR A 120 1.97 -6.20 -19.96
CA THR A 120 0.68 -5.50 -19.93
C THR A 120 0.85 -4.05 -20.40
N VAL A 121 0.10 -3.66 -21.41
CA VAL A 121 0.10 -2.29 -21.99
C VAL A 121 -1.00 -1.39 -21.42
N ALA A 122 -2.09 -1.97 -20.94
CA ALA A 122 -3.17 -1.27 -20.26
C ALA A 122 -3.94 -2.22 -19.34
N GLU A 123 -4.54 -1.63 -18.31
CA GLU A 123 -5.40 -2.33 -17.38
C GLU A 123 -6.48 -1.43 -16.79
N ILE A 124 -7.60 -2.04 -16.44
CA ILE A 124 -8.71 -1.40 -15.73
C ILE A 124 -9.47 -2.48 -14.96
N GLY A 125 -10.17 -2.10 -13.90
CA GLY A 125 -11.04 -3.04 -13.18
C GLY A 125 -12.44 -2.50 -12.98
N ALA A 126 -13.37 -3.42 -12.77
CA ALA A 126 -14.77 -3.17 -12.47
C ALA A 126 -15.15 -3.89 -11.18
N LEU A 127 -16.00 -3.25 -10.36
CA LEU A 127 -16.43 -3.79 -9.08
C LEU A 127 -17.96 -3.88 -9.03
N PHE A 128 -18.46 -5.07 -8.69
CA PHE A 128 -19.87 -5.42 -8.69
C PHE A 128 -20.39 -5.47 -7.27
N ASP A 129 -21.49 -4.75 -7.02
CA ASP A 129 -22.18 -4.71 -5.73
C ASP A 129 -21.20 -4.51 -4.54
N ALA A 130 -20.30 -3.54 -4.67
CA ALA A 130 -19.18 -3.31 -3.77
C ALA A 130 -19.54 -3.29 -2.28
N GLU A 131 -20.67 -2.69 -1.91
CA GLU A 131 -21.17 -2.60 -0.53
C GLU A 131 -21.68 -3.94 0.03
N LYS A 132 -21.96 -4.92 -0.84
CA LYS A 132 -22.40 -6.27 -0.46
C LYS A 132 -21.24 -7.25 -0.33
N ILE A 133 -20.00 -6.85 -0.67
CA ILE A 133 -18.81 -7.69 -0.50
C ILE A 133 -18.53 -7.84 0.99
N LYS A 134 -18.77 -9.04 1.53
CA LYS A 134 -18.50 -9.36 2.94
C LYS A 134 -17.29 -10.28 3.04
N THR A 135 -16.56 -10.15 4.14
CA THR A 135 -15.56 -11.14 4.52
C THR A 135 -16.24 -12.49 4.75
N THR A 136 -15.57 -13.56 4.33
CA THR A 136 -15.95 -14.95 4.68
C THR A 136 -15.18 -15.48 5.89
N VAL A 137 -14.19 -14.72 6.35
CA VAL A 137 -13.34 -15.08 7.49
C VAL A 137 -14.11 -14.90 8.79
N THR A 138 -14.11 -15.95 9.60
CA THR A 138 -14.63 -15.90 10.97
C THR A 138 -13.51 -15.47 11.91
N ARG A 139 -13.75 -14.43 12.71
CA ARG A 139 -12.79 -14.00 13.74
C ARG A 139 -12.56 -15.14 14.73
N PRO A 140 -11.30 -15.50 15.04
CA PRO A 140 -11.01 -16.49 16.07
C PRO A 140 -11.63 -16.15 17.43
N VAL A 141 -12.10 -17.16 18.15
CA VAL A 141 -12.83 -16.97 19.43
C VAL A 141 -11.99 -16.32 20.53
N ASP A 142 -10.68 -16.54 20.51
CA ASP A 142 -9.69 -16.01 21.46
C ASP A 142 -8.91 -14.82 20.89
N PHE A 143 -9.38 -14.20 19.80
CA PHE A 143 -8.66 -13.12 19.10
C PHE A 143 -8.33 -11.93 20.01
N GLU A 144 -9.29 -11.47 20.82
CA GLU A 144 -9.07 -10.34 21.73
C GLU A 144 -8.11 -10.70 22.86
N ALA A 145 -8.28 -11.90 23.45
CA ALA A 145 -7.37 -12.42 24.48
C ALA A 145 -5.93 -12.57 23.95
N PHE A 146 -5.76 -13.01 22.70
CA PHE A 146 -4.47 -13.08 22.02
C PHE A 146 -3.80 -11.69 21.95
N TRP A 147 -4.49 -10.68 21.43
CA TRP A 147 -3.91 -9.34 21.31
C TRP A 147 -3.69 -8.65 22.65
N GLN A 148 -4.58 -8.87 23.62
CA GLN A 148 -4.37 -8.41 25.00
C GLN A 148 -3.09 -9.01 25.58
N LYS A 149 -2.89 -10.33 25.43
CA LYS A 149 -1.67 -10.99 25.91
C LYS A 149 -0.41 -10.43 25.25
N LYS A 150 -0.44 -10.20 23.93
CA LYS A 150 0.66 -9.56 23.19
C LYS A 150 0.95 -8.15 23.71
N ARG A 151 -0.07 -7.35 24.03
CA ARG A 151 0.06 -6.02 24.65
C ARG A 151 0.70 -6.10 26.04
N GLU A 152 0.22 -6.99 26.90
CA GLU A 152 0.76 -7.20 28.25
C GLU A 152 2.25 -7.61 28.22
N ASP A 153 2.65 -8.44 27.25
CA ASP A 153 4.05 -8.82 27.09
C ASP A 153 4.90 -7.66 26.56
N LEU A 154 4.33 -6.81 25.70
CA LEU A 154 4.98 -5.57 25.28
C LEU A 154 5.16 -4.60 26.45
N ASP A 155 4.19 -4.45 27.34
CA ASP A 155 4.26 -3.53 28.49
C ASP A 155 5.39 -3.85 29.48
N LYS A 156 5.85 -5.11 29.51
CA LYS A 156 6.99 -5.53 30.33
C LYS A 156 8.34 -5.05 29.79
N VAL A 157 8.42 -4.67 28.51
CA VAL A 157 9.65 -4.18 27.89
C VAL A 157 9.75 -2.66 28.09
N PRO A 158 10.76 -2.14 28.81
CA PRO A 158 10.92 -0.70 29.00
C PRO A 158 10.97 0.06 27.66
N LEU A 159 10.38 1.26 27.60
CA LEU A 159 10.30 2.04 26.36
C LEU A 159 11.67 2.50 25.86
N ALA A 160 12.56 2.93 26.77
CA ALA A 160 13.98 3.30 26.60
C ALA A 160 14.46 3.54 25.14
N PRO A 161 13.95 4.56 24.42
CA PRO A 161 14.30 4.80 23.03
C PRO A 161 15.70 5.38 22.90
N SER A 162 16.46 4.92 21.90
CA SER A 162 17.70 5.53 21.46
C SER A 162 17.41 6.54 20.34
N LEU A 163 17.86 7.78 20.52
CA LEU A 163 17.68 8.87 19.56
C LEU A 163 19.05 9.36 19.09
N THR A 164 19.39 9.09 17.84
CA THR A 164 20.63 9.57 17.21
C THR A 164 20.31 10.82 16.37
N PRO A 165 20.81 12.01 16.72
CA PRO A 165 20.56 13.23 15.96
C PRO A 165 21.10 13.14 14.52
N LEU A 166 20.35 13.68 13.57
CA LEU A 166 20.71 13.76 12.16
C LEU A 166 20.48 15.19 11.61
N PRO A 167 21.23 15.60 10.57
CA PRO A 167 20.93 16.83 9.85
C PRO A 167 19.56 16.75 9.17
N SER A 168 18.62 17.61 9.58
CA SER A 168 17.28 17.66 8.97
C SER A 168 17.22 18.41 7.63
N GLY A 169 18.26 19.19 7.31
CA GLY A 169 18.26 20.13 6.18
C GLY A 169 17.28 21.30 6.35
N ALA A 170 16.64 21.45 7.52
CA ALA A 170 15.64 22.45 7.81
C ALA A 170 16.02 23.22 9.09
N HIS A 171 16.01 24.55 9.03
CA HIS A 171 16.43 25.37 10.16
C HIS A 171 15.53 25.20 11.39
N ASN A 172 14.24 24.87 11.18
CA ASN A 172 13.19 24.76 12.20
C ASN A 172 12.80 23.31 12.57
N VAL A 173 13.60 22.29 12.23
CA VAL A 173 13.29 20.88 12.54
C VAL A 173 14.50 20.18 13.15
N GLU A 174 14.27 19.40 14.19
CA GLU A 174 15.20 18.38 14.69
C GLU A 174 14.82 17.02 14.12
N LEU A 175 15.81 16.26 13.66
CA LEU A 175 15.62 14.94 13.08
C LEU A 175 16.45 13.93 13.85
N TYR A 176 15.86 12.78 14.14
CA TYR A 176 16.50 11.69 14.86
C TYR A 176 16.28 10.38 14.11
N ALA A 177 17.34 9.58 13.98
CA ALA A 177 17.21 8.13 13.78
C ALA A 177 16.84 7.50 15.12
N VAL A 178 15.80 6.68 15.13
CA VAL A 178 15.21 6.15 16.36
C VAL A 178 15.23 4.63 16.36
N GLU A 179 15.62 4.06 17.49
CA GLU A 179 15.44 2.65 17.82
C GLU A 179 14.73 2.53 19.18
N ILE A 180 13.65 1.75 19.24
CA ILE A 180 12.82 1.59 20.42
C ILE A 180 12.78 0.09 20.76
N PRO A 181 13.28 -0.33 21.93
CA PRO A 181 13.12 -1.71 22.39
C PRO A 181 11.69 -2.19 22.23
N CYS A 182 11.54 -3.42 21.75
CA CYS A 182 10.25 -4.05 21.49
C CYS A 182 10.34 -5.52 21.92
N THR A 183 9.21 -6.22 21.97
CA THR A 183 9.19 -7.68 22.03
C THR A 183 9.78 -8.27 20.75
N GLY A 184 10.28 -9.50 20.86
CA GLY A 184 10.94 -10.20 19.75
C GLY A 184 12.42 -9.81 19.60
N SER A 185 12.98 -10.14 18.43
CA SER A 185 14.44 -10.04 18.20
C SER A 185 14.91 -8.67 17.70
N ARG A 186 13.99 -7.74 17.39
CA ARG A 186 14.33 -6.45 16.76
C ARG A 186 13.53 -5.29 17.35
N PRO A 187 14.15 -4.10 17.50
CA PRO A 187 13.47 -2.91 17.95
C PRO A 187 12.48 -2.38 16.90
N ALA A 188 11.58 -1.50 17.32
CA ALA A 188 10.90 -0.60 16.40
C ALA A 188 11.86 0.51 15.95
N THR A 189 11.84 0.86 14.67
CA THR A 189 12.81 1.81 14.09
C THR A 189 12.15 2.77 13.12
N GLY A 190 12.72 3.96 13.01
CA GLY A 190 12.20 4.99 12.12
C GLY A 190 12.92 6.33 12.27
N TYR A 191 12.37 7.34 11.61
CA TYR A 191 12.79 8.72 11.76
C TYR A 191 11.77 9.49 12.59
N LEU A 192 12.22 10.17 13.64
CA LEU A 192 11.43 11.16 14.36
C LEU A 192 11.86 12.56 13.90
N ALA A 193 10.90 13.34 13.40
CA ALA A 193 11.08 14.74 13.09
C ALA A 193 10.23 15.59 14.04
N VAL A 194 10.88 16.53 14.73
CA VAL A 194 10.27 17.39 15.77
C VAL A 194 10.40 18.86 15.33
N PRO A 195 9.33 19.66 15.36
CA PRO A 195 9.45 21.11 15.20
C PRO A 195 10.34 21.69 16.30
N LYS A 196 11.36 22.48 15.94
CA LYS A 196 12.23 23.13 16.92
C LYS A 196 11.43 24.07 17.81
N ASN A 197 11.80 24.12 19.09
CA ASN A 197 11.17 24.96 20.10
C ASN A 197 9.66 24.73 20.25
N ALA A 198 9.17 23.53 19.89
CA ALA A 198 7.81 23.14 20.21
C ALA A 198 7.61 23.19 21.73
N SER A 199 6.56 23.90 22.17
CA SER A 199 6.17 23.88 23.57
C SER A 199 5.64 22.48 23.93
N PRO A 200 5.65 22.11 25.21
CA PRO A 200 4.94 20.92 25.65
C PRO A 200 3.49 20.95 25.17
N GLU A 201 3.01 19.80 24.70
CA GLU A 201 1.64 19.54 24.28
C GLU A 201 1.11 20.50 23.19
N SER A 202 1.99 20.99 22.30
CA SER A 202 1.61 21.91 21.23
C SER A 202 1.41 21.27 19.86
N CYS A 203 1.91 20.05 19.64
CA CYS A 203 1.97 19.46 18.31
C CYS A 203 0.97 18.31 18.13
N PRO A 204 0.13 18.33 17.08
CA PRO A 204 -0.51 17.09 16.64
C PRO A 204 0.57 16.12 16.13
N ALA A 205 0.28 14.83 16.18
CA ALA A 205 1.21 13.80 15.76
C ALA A 205 0.74 13.04 14.52
N VAL A 206 1.68 12.68 13.64
CA VAL A 206 1.45 11.81 12.48
C VAL A 206 2.50 10.71 12.45
N VAL A 207 2.04 9.47 12.49
CA VAL A 207 2.87 8.26 12.32
C VAL A 207 2.59 7.66 10.94
N GLU A 208 3.62 7.59 10.11
CA GLU A 208 3.57 6.97 8.78
C GLU A 208 4.35 5.66 8.77
N PHE A 209 3.78 4.64 8.14
CA PHE A 209 4.36 3.30 8.07
C PHE A 209 4.83 2.96 6.66
N ARG A 210 6.05 2.44 6.56
CA ARG A 210 6.61 1.96 5.29
C ARG A 210 5.85 0.74 4.78
N GLY A 211 5.59 0.71 3.47
CA GLY A 211 5.12 -0.50 2.76
C GLY A 211 6.17 -1.61 2.74
N TRP A 212 5.82 -2.77 2.18
CA TRP A 212 6.67 -3.98 2.14
C TRP A 212 7.83 -3.85 1.14
N VAL A 213 8.74 -2.92 1.42
CA VAL A 213 9.91 -2.59 0.61
C VAL A 213 11.17 -2.83 1.44
N TYR A 214 12.23 -3.37 0.81
CA TYR A 214 13.55 -3.55 1.43
C TYR A 214 14.35 -2.26 1.31
N GLY A 215 13.91 -1.24 2.04
CA GLY A 215 14.46 0.08 1.92
C GLY A 215 14.11 0.92 3.13
N ASP A 216 14.76 2.07 3.20
CA ASP A 216 14.66 2.97 4.32
C ASP A 216 13.26 3.58 4.49
N ALA A 217 13.03 4.13 5.67
CA ALA A 217 11.93 5.03 5.96
C ALA A 217 12.13 6.38 5.24
N HIS A 218 11.04 7.10 4.99
CA HIS A 218 11.09 8.38 4.25
C HIS A 218 11.32 9.56 5.20
N GLN A 219 12.57 9.85 5.53
CA GLN A 219 12.93 11.00 6.38
C GLN A 219 12.39 12.34 5.84
N ASP A 220 12.42 12.53 4.52
CA ASP A 220 11.98 13.80 3.89
C ASP A 220 10.50 14.08 4.13
N LEU A 221 9.67 13.02 4.17
CA LEU A 221 8.24 13.14 4.46
C LEU A 221 7.97 13.48 5.93
N ALA A 222 8.77 12.92 6.85
CA ALA A 222 8.70 13.29 8.26
C ALA A 222 9.11 14.76 8.48
N VAL A 223 10.25 15.16 7.90
CA VAL A 223 10.77 16.53 7.96
C VAL A 223 9.76 17.52 7.34
N ALA A 224 9.14 17.18 6.20
CA ALA A 224 8.17 18.05 5.56
C ALA A 224 6.95 18.35 6.44
N LYS A 225 6.48 17.38 7.23
CA LYS A 225 5.39 17.59 8.19
C LYS A 225 5.86 18.37 9.42
N ALA A 226 7.04 18.06 9.95
CA ALA A 226 7.61 18.78 11.09
C ALA A 226 7.90 20.26 10.79
N LYS A 227 8.30 20.60 9.56
CA LYS A 227 8.42 21.99 9.10
C LYS A 227 7.13 22.79 9.29
N ARG A 228 5.97 22.12 9.33
CA ARG A 228 4.63 22.69 9.45
C ARG A 228 4.03 22.50 10.86
N GLY A 229 4.85 22.19 11.87
CA GLY A 229 4.42 22.16 13.27
C GLY A 229 3.86 20.81 13.76
N VAL A 230 4.07 19.73 13.01
CA VAL A 230 3.59 18.38 13.35
C VAL A 230 4.71 17.54 13.95
N LEU A 231 4.45 16.84 15.05
CA LEU A 231 5.35 15.79 15.54
C LEU A 231 5.23 14.58 14.61
N SER A 232 6.28 14.29 13.84
CA SER A 232 6.17 13.27 12.77
C SER A 232 7.11 12.10 12.99
N PHE A 233 6.60 10.90 12.80
CA PHE A 233 7.40 9.67 12.81
C PHE A 233 7.18 8.88 11.52
N TYR A 234 8.26 8.49 10.84
CA TYR A 234 8.20 7.59 9.70
C TYR A 234 8.88 6.27 10.05
N ALA A 235 8.09 5.21 10.18
CA ALA A 235 8.50 3.91 10.67
C ALA A 235 8.97 2.97 9.55
N THR A 236 9.96 2.13 9.86
CA THR A 236 10.24 0.92 9.08
C THR A 236 9.39 -0.25 9.59
N TRP A 237 9.13 -1.24 8.75
CA TRP A 237 8.42 -2.46 9.16
C TRP A 237 9.39 -3.53 9.71
N HIS A 238 10.66 -3.48 9.32
CA HIS A 238 11.63 -4.58 9.48
C HIS A 238 12.50 -4.51 10.75
N GLY A 239 12.52 -3.37 11.45
CA GLY A 239 13.30 -3.23 12.69
C GLY A 239 14.83 -3.13 12.53
N PHE A 240 15.36 -3.06 11.30
CA PHE A 240 16.76 -2.70 11.04
C PHE A 240 17.00 -1.19 11.16
N PRO A 241 18.25 -0.76 11.46
CA PRO A 241 18.61 0.65 11.53
C PRO A 241 18.25 1.42 10.25
N VAL A 242 17.82 2.67 10.42
CA VAL A 242 17.58 3.61 9.33
C VAL A 242 18.88 4.21 8.80
N GLY A 243 18.84 4.92 7.68
CA GLY A 243 19.99 5.60 7.06
C GLY A 243 20.90 4.65 6.28
N LYS A 244 20.40 3.50 5.86
CA LYS A 244 21.16 2.50 5.07
C LYS A 244 20.70 2.48 3.62
N PRO A 245 21.57 2.12 2.66
CA PRO A 245 21.16 1.99 1.26
C PRO A 245 20.27 0.75 1.06
N ALA A 246 19.49 0.70 -0.03
CA ALA A 246 18.54 -0.38 -0.31
C ALA A 246 19.20 -1.78 -0.35
N GLU A 247 20.45 -1.85 -0.80
CA GLU A 247 21.26 -3.07 -0.87
C GLU A 247 21.53 -3.64 0.52
N PHE A 248 21.68 -2.79 1.54
CA PHE A 248 21.86 -3.24 2.92
C PHE A 248 20.64 -4.03 3.39
N TYR A 249 19.43 -3.49 3.20
CA TYR A 249 18.20 -4.16 3.62
C TYR A 249 17.96 -5.42 2.81
N THR A 250 18.19 -5.36 1.50
CA THR A 250 18.05 -6.52 0.60
C THR A 250 19.01 -7.64 0.99
N LYS A 251 20.22 -7.33 1.46
CA LYS A 251 21.19 -8.34 1.90
C LYS A 251 20.90 -8.88 3.31
N ASN A 252 20.53 -8.02 4.25
CA ASN A 252 20.55 -8.36 5.67
C ASN A 252 19.19 -8.80 6.24
N ILE A 253 18.06 -8.42 5.63
CA ILE A 253 16.76 -8.94 6.05
C ILE A 253 16.68 -10.43 5.65
N PRO A 254 16.44 -11.38 6.58
CA PRO A 254 16.31 -12.79 6.25
C PRO A 254 15.21 -13.06 5.22
N ASP A 255 15.43 -14.00 4.31
CA ASP A 255 14.49 -14.26 3.22
C ASP A 255 13.11 -14.72 3.70
N ALA A 256 13.05 -15.50 4.78
CA ALA A 256 11.78 -15.89 5.40
C ALA A 256 10.99 -14.67 5.91
N ILE A 257 11.66 -13.65 6.46
CA ILE A 257 11.04 -12.37 6.88
C ILE A 257 10.65 -11.54 5.64
N LYS A 258 11.53 -11.46 4.64
CA LYS A 258 11.27 -10.79 3.37
C LYS A 258 10.01 -11.31 2.69
N LYS A 259 9.72 -12.60 2.85
CA LYS A 259 8.54 -13.29 2.32
C LYS A 259 7.37 -13.32 3.29
N GLY A 260 7.55 -13.02 4.58
CA GLY A 260 6.50 -13.15 5.59
C GLY A 260 6.18 -14.61 5.92
N GLU A 261 7.09 -15.52 5.63
CA GLU A 261 6.93 -16.97 5.82
C GLU A 261 7.58 -17.48 7.11
N LEU A 262 8.40 -16.65 7.78
CA LEU A 262 9.04 -17.02 9.04
C LEU A 262 7.99 -17.34 10.10
N ASP A 263 7.90 -18.62 10.46
CA ASP A 263 6.99 -19.19 11.45
C ASP A 263 5.50 -18.97 11.16
N ILE A 264 5.12 -18.93 9.87
CA ILE A 264 3.75 -18.64 9.42
C ILE A 264 2.67 -19.62 9.91
N HIS A 265 3.04 -20.83 10.33
CA HIS A 265 2.09 -21.83 10.82
C HIS A 265 1.70 -21.63 12.30
N ASP A 266 2.38 -20.73 13.02
CA ASP A 266 2.17 -20.48 14.44
C ASP A 266 1.85 -19.00 14.68
N ARG A 267 0.63 -18.73 15.14
CA ARG A 267 0.16 -17.36 15.45
C ARG A 267 1.02 -16.66 16.49
N ASP A 268 1.69 -17.40 17.37
CA ASP A 268 2.44 -16.85 18.48
C ASP A 268 3.85 -16.42 18.08
N THR A 269 4.43 -17.06 17.07
CA THR A 269 5.80 -16.79 16.60
C THR A 269 5.87 -16.21 15.19
N TRP A 270 4.77 -16.17 14.44
CA TRP A 270 4.75 -15.61 13.08
C TRP A 270 5.25 -14.15 13.06
N VAL A 271 6.13 -13.86 12.10
CA VAL A 271 6.79 -12.54 11.95
C VAL A 271 5.82 -11.35 11.86
N MET A 272 4.57 -11.55 11.44
CA MET A 272 3.57 -10.47 11.43
C MET A 272 3.24 -9.97 12.84
N GLY A 273 3.31 -10.83 13.86
CA GLY A 273 3.16 -10.42 15.26
C GLY A 273 4.23 -9.43 15.70
N ASP A 274 5.49 -9.70 15.37
CA ASP A 274 6.60 -8.79 15.61
C ASP A 274 6.41 -7.44 14.90
N ILE A 275 5.91 -7.44 13.65
CA ILE A 275 5.63 -6.21 12.89
C ILE A 275 4.53 -5.39 13.58
N TYR A 276 3.44 -6.01 14.00
CA TYR A 276 2.30 -5.30 14.63
C TYR A 276 2.61 -4.87 16.07
N LEU A 277 3.44 -5.62 16.80
CA LEU A 277 3.98 -5.20 18.10
C LEU A 277 4.84 -3.94 17.97
N ARG A 278 5.67 -3.84 16.92
CA ARG A 278 6.43 -2.61 16.64
C ARG A 278 5.51 -1.42 16.36
N VAL A 279 4.36 -1.62 15.70
CA VAL A 279 3.35 -0.56 15.53
C VAL A 279 2.90 -0.03 16.89
N MET A 280 2.42 -0.90 17.78
CA MET A 280 1.99 -0.50 19.13
C MET A 280 3.12 0.21 19.90
N ARG A 281 4.35 -0.30 19.82
CA ARG A 281 5.52 0.30 20.47
C ARG A 281 5.85 1.70 19.95
N ILE A 282 5.68 1.95 18.65
CA ILE A 282 5.85 3.29 18.06
C ILE A 282 4.76 4.23 18.56
N MET A 283 3.51 3.76 18.66
CA MET A 283 2.43 4.57 19.21
C MET A 283 2.72 4.94 20.68
N ASP A 284 3.15 4.00 21.52
CA ASP A 284 3.58 4.27 22.90
C ASP A 284 4.66 5.35 22.96
N PHE A 285 5.68 5.25 22.10
CA PHE A 285 6.77 6.22 22.01
C PHE A 285 6.29 7.61 21.63
N ILE A 286 5.40 7.72 20.64
CA ILE A 286 4.86 9.00 20.21
C ILE A 286 4.01 9.63 21.29
N LYS A 287 3.23 8.83 22.02
CA LYS A 287 2.42 9.32 23.14
C LYS A 287 3.25 9.75 24.36
N SER A 288 4.45 9.18 24.52
CA SER A 288 5.40 9.59 25.56
C SER A 288 6.13 10.89 25.24
N ARG A 289 6.02 11.42 24.01
CA ARG A 289 6.68 12.67 23.61
C ARG A 289 6.04 13.86 24.33
N PRO A 290 6.83 14.76 24.95
CA PRO A 290 6.30 15.95 25.60
C PRO A 290 5.66 16.91 24.59
N GLU A 291 6.08 16.89 23.32
CA GLU A 291 5.59 17.78 22.28
C GLU A 291 4.16 17.43 21.81
N TRP A 292 3.73 16.17 21.99
CA TRP A 292 2.42 15.71 21.51
C TRP A 292 1.27 16.34 22.31
N ASP A 293 0.29 16.90 21.60
CA ASP A 293 -0.88 17.63 22.12
C ASP A 293 -1.92 16.79 22.89
N LYS A 294 -1.62 15.50 23.13
CA LYS A 294 -2.47 14.52 23.83
C LYS A 294 -3.85 14.31 23.20
N LYS A 295 -4.09 14.85 22.00
CA LYS A 295 -5.43 14.90 21.40
C LYS A 295 -5.47 14.42 19.98
N ASN A 296 -4.49 14.78 19.14
CA ASN A 296 -4.51 14.49 17.72
C ASN A 296 -3.37 13.56 17.34
N LEU A 297 -3.72 12.37 16.87
CA LEU A 297 -2.76 11.33 16.51
C LEU A 297 -3.27 10.57 15.27
N ALA A 298 -2.61 10.79 14.14
CA ALA A 298 -2.97 10.14 12.88
C ALA A 298 -2.01 8.98 12.57
N ALA A 299 -2.57 7.88 12.05
CA ALA A 299 -1.81 6.77 11.50
C ALA A 299 -2.00 6.69 9.98
N ALA A 300 -0.93 6.54 9.20
CA ALA A 300 -1.05 6.51 7.74
C ALA A 300 -0.07 5.53 7.09
N GLY A 301 -0.45 4.98 5.94
CA GLY A 301 0.48 4.18 5.14
C GLY A 301 -0.15 3.55 3.91
N ARG A 302 0.72 2.91 3.11
CA ARG A 302 0.36 2.24 1.85
C ARG A 302 0.75 0.76 1.84
N SER A 303 -0.08 -0.12 1.30
CA SER A 303 0.17 -1.57 1.22
C SER A 303 0.36 -2.15 2.63
N LEU A 304 1.50 -2.75 2.96
CA LEU A 304 1.83 -3.13 4.36
C LEU A 304 1.79 -1.93 5.32
N GLY A 305 2.15 -0.74 4.86
CA GLY A 305 1.99 0.48 5.66
C GLY A 305 0.52 0.81 5.94
N GLY A 306 -0.38 0.49 5.00
CA GLY A 306 -1.82 0.63 5.19
C GLY A 306 -2.34 -0.38 6.21
N ALA A 307 -1.85 -1.62 6.16
CA ALA A 307 -2.14 -2.62 7.19
C ALA A 307 -1.66 -2.17 8.58
N GLN A 308 -0.42 -1.68 8.69
CA GLN A 308 0.11 -1.13 9.94
C GLN A 308 -0.71 0.07 10.45
N ALA A 309 -1.19 0.96 9.57
CA ALA A 309 -2.06 2.06 9.97
C ALA A 309 -3.42 1.59 10.50
N ALA A 310 -4.01 0.55 9.89
CA ALA A 310 -5.24 -0.07 10.40
C ALA A 310 -5.01 -0.79 11.74
N VAL A 311 -3.86 -1.44 11.92
CA VAL A 311 -3.45 -2.06 13.20
C VAL A 311 -3.29 -1.01 14.28
N ALA A 312 -2.62 0.11 14.01
CA ALA A 312 -2.51 1.22 14.95
C ALA A 312 -3.90 1.69 15.39
N ALA A 313 -4.82 1.87 14.44
CA ALA A 313 -6.20 2.30 14.71
C ALA A 313 -7.04 1.26 15.51
N ALA A 314 -6.74 -0.02 15.35
CA ALA A 314 -7.46 -1.11 16.02
C ALA A 314 -6.97 -1.32 17.45
N LEU A 315 -5.65 -1.25 17.66
CA LEU A 315 -4.99 -1.64 18.90
C LEU A 315 -4.53 -0.46 19.77
N ASP A 316 -4.63 0.78 19.27
CA ASP A 316 -4.38 1.99 20.05
C ASP A 316 -5.59 2.95 19.96
N LYS A 317 -6.22 3.19 21.11
CA LYS A 317 -7.46 3.98 21.21
C LYS A 317 -7.24 5.49 21.11
N ASP A 318 -6.00 5.97 21.19
CA ASP A 318 -5.68 7.38 21.08
C ASP A 318 -5.52 7.83 19.61
N VAL A 319 -5.51 6.89 18.66
CA VAL A 319 -5.52 7.21 17.22
C VAL A 319 -6.85 7.90 16.88
N THR A 320 -6.79 9.13 16.37
CA THR A 320 -7.98 9.92 16.05
C THR A 320 -8.50 9.66 14.64
N PHE A 321 -7.61 9.38 13.69
CA PHE A 321 -7.98 8.88 12.38
C PHE A 321 -6.85 8.10 11.70
N ALA A 322 -7.23 7.24 10.75
CA ALA A 322 -6.30 6.44 9.97
C ALA A 322 -6.47 6.62 8.46
N VAL A 323 -5.36 6.74 7.74
CA VAL A 323 -5.30 6.79 6.27
C VAL A 323 -4.71 5.49 5.74
N VAL A 324 -5.60 4.60 5.30
CA VAL A 324 -5.32 3.20 4.93
C VAL A 324 -5.33 3.06 3.41
N THR A 325 -4.16 3.13 2.78
CA THR A 325 -4.04 3.19 1.31
C THR A 325 -3.69 1.82 0.72
N VAL A 326 -4.53 1.25 -0.15
CA VAL A 326 -4.37 -0.08 -0.79
C VAL A 326 -3.85 -1.17 0.17
N PRO A 327 -4.49 -1.36 1.34
CA PRO A 327 -3.95 -2.22 2.39
C PRO A 327 -3.81 -3.67 1.94
N CYS A 328 -2.65 -4.28 2.22
CA CYS A 328 -2.55 -5.75 2.20
C CYS A 328 -3.14 -6.32 3.50
N PHE A 329 -3.25 -7.65 3.59
CA PHE A 329 -3.94 -8.35 4.68
C PHE A 329 -5.41 -7.96 4.85
N SER A 330 -6.06 -7.44 3.80
CA SER A 330 -7.52 -7.28 3.80
C SER A 330 -8.15 -8.56 3.28
N GLU A 331 -8.57 -9.47 4.16
CA GLU A 331 -8.99 -10.83 3.81
C GLU A 331 -7.81 -11.65 3.24
N PHE A 332 -6.95 -12.07 4.17
CA PHE A 332 -5.84 -12.99 3.97
C PHE A 332 -6.35 -14.40 3.67
N ASP A 333 -7.34 -14.88 4.43
CA ASP A 333 -7.95 -16.20 4.25
C ASP A 333 -9.09 -16.13 3.23
N THR A 334 -8.82 -16.60 2.03
CA THR A 334 -9.76 -16.58 0.90
C THR A 334 -10.24 -17.96 0.48
N ARG A 335 -10.03 -18.98 1.32
CA ARG A 335 -10.44 -20.37 1.00
C ARG A 335 -11.93 -20.48 0.76
N GLU A 336 -12.74 -19.84 1.61
CA GLU A 336 -14.19 -19.85 1.52
C GLU A 336 -14.72 -18.87 0.47
N SER A 337 -14.13 -17.67 0.35
CA SER A 337 -14.58 -16.68 -0.64
C SER A 337 -14.17 -17.01 -2.07
N GLY A 338 -13.18 -17.88 -2.26
CA GLY A 338 -12.60 -18.21 -3.57
C GLY A 338 -11.83 -17.04 -4.22
N ARG A 339 -11.68 -15.92 -3.51
CA ARG A 339 -11.01 -14.70 -3.97
C ARG A 339 -9.49 -14.86 -4.00
N MET A 340 -8.82 -13.99 -4.73
CA MET A 340 -7.36 -13.88 -4.63
C MET A 340 -6.99 -13.33 -3.25
N PRO A 341 -6.03 -13.93 -2.51
CA PRO A 341 -5.64 -13.42 -1.21
C PRO A 341 -4.94 -12.06 -1.33
N SER A 342 -5.30 -11.11 -0.47
CA SER A 342 -4.65 -9.79 -0.36
C SER A 342 -3.35 -9.90 0.40
N ILE A 343 -2.35 -10.48 -0.24
CA ILE A 343 -1.01 -10.63 0.31
C ILE A 343 0.02 -10.14 -0.70
N PRO A 344 1.13 -9.55 -0.24
CA PRO A 344 2.27 -9.35 -1.12
C PRO A 344 2.61 -10.69 -1.76
N HIS A 345 2.90 -10.72 -3.07
CA HIS A 345 3.24 -11.94 -3.83
C HIS A 345 4.33 -12.83 -3.19
N ARG A 346 5.02 -12.31 -2.17
CA ARG A 346 6.16 -12.88 -1.46
C ARG A 346 5.74 -13.85 -0.35
N THR A 347 4.54 -13.72 0.24
CA THR A 347 3.98 -14.65 1.27
C THR A 347 3.16 -15.78 0.64
N ALA A 348 3.07 -15.78 -0.68
CA ALA A 348 2.03 -16.49 -1.39
C ALA A 348 2.35 -17.95 -1.71
N ALA A 349 3.54 -18.47 -1.42
CA ALA A 349 3.85 -19.86 -1.77
C ALA A 349 3.01 -20.86 -0.97
N LEU A 350 3.05 -20.76 0.36
CA LEU A 350 2.31 -21.65 1.27
C LEU A 350 0.80 -21.39 1.21
N ILE A 351 0.40 -20.13 1.09
CA ILE A 351 -1.01 -19.74 0.94
C ILE A 351 -1.60 -20.26 -0.37
N ARG A 352 -0.89 -20.18 -1.50
CA ARG A 352 -1.34 -20.79 -2.76
C ARG A 352 -1.42 -22.32 -2.71
N GLN A 353 -0.67 -22.96 -1.80
CA GLN A 353 -0.72 -24.41 -1.60
C GLN A 353 -1.90 -24.85 -0.71
N GLY A 354 -2.69 -23.92 -0.17
CA GLY A 354 -3.86 -24.25 0.65
C GLY A 354 -3.52 -24.65 2.08
N ASP A 355 -2.37 -24.21 2.61
CA ASP A 355 -1.93 -24.57 3.96
C ASP A 355 -2.90 -24.02 5.03
N THR A 356 -3.66 -24.92 5.64
CA THR A 356 -4.70 -24.56 6.60
C THR A 356 -4.14 -23.97 7.90
N GLN A 357 -2.96 -24.39 8.34
CA GLN A 357 -2.35 -23.84 9.56
C GLN A 357 -1.89 -22.41 9.34
N ALA A 358 -1.29 -22.12 8.19
CA ALA A 358 -0.91 -20.76 7.81
C ALA A 358 -2.11 -19.81 7.74
N TYR A 359 -3.25 -20.28 7.21
CA TYR A 359 -4.50 -19.50 7.23
C TYR A 359 -5.05 -19.27 8.64
N GLN A 360 -5.05 -20.31 9.48
CA GLN A 360 -5.51 -20.20 10.87
C GLN A 360 -4.68 -19.20 11.69
N ALA A 361 -3.35 -19.24 11.56
CA ALA A 361 -2.47 -18.23 12.15
C ALA A 361 -2.72 -16.85 11.52
N GLY A 362 -2.87 -16.80 10.19
CA GLY A 362 -3.25 -15.66 9.37
C GLY A 362 -4.41 -14.84 9.93
N ASN A 363 -5.45 -15.52 10.40
CA ASN A 363 -6.68 -14.92 10.88
C ASN A 363 -6.50 -14.00 12.11
N TYR A 364 -5.40 -14.12 12.87
CA TYR A 364 -5.09 -13.20 13.97
C TYR A 364 -4.55 -11.85 13.49
N PHE A 365 -4.05 -11.77 12.26
CA PHE A 365 -3.38 -10.59 11.68
C PHE A 365 -4.13 -9.98 10.49
N ASP A 366 -5.23 -10.62 10.09
CA ASP A 366 -6.11 -10.16 9.03
C ASP A 366 -6.88 -8.90 9.45
N LEU A 367 -6.85 -7.89 8.58
CA LEU A 367 -7.50 -6.62 8.82
C LEU A 367 -9.01 -6.75 8.93
N VAL A 368 -9.66 -7.72 8.26
CA VAL A 368 -11.11 -7.93 8.42
C VAL A 368 -11.47 -8.31 9.86
N ASN A 369 -10.58 -9.02 10.54
CA ASN A 369 -10.74 -9.40 11.93
C ASN A 369 -10.33 -8.27 12.88
N LEU A 370 -9.48 -7.33 12.48
CA LEU A 370 -9.17 -6.12 13.26
C LEU A 370 -10.24 -5.02 13.09
N ALA A 371 -10.94 -4.98 11.95
CA ALA A 371 -11.83 -3.89 11.56
C ALA A 371 -12.89 -3.53 12.62
N PRO A 372 -13.61 -4.47 13.25
CA PRO A 372 -14.57 -4.13 14.31
C PRO A 372 -13.97 -3.51 15.58
N LEU A 373 -12.64 -3.58 15.78
CA LEU A 373 -11.96 -2.94 16.91
C LEU A 373 -11.63 -1.46 16.66
N ILE A 374 -11.70 -1.02 15.39
CA ILE A 374 -11.38 0.35 14.99
C ILE A 374 -12.58 1.25 15.28
N THR A 375 -12.37 2.25 16.14
CA THR A 375 -13.41 3.20 16.55
C THR A 375 -13.18 4.61 16.02
N CYS A 376 -11.96 4.93 15.59
CA CYS A 376 -11.59 6.23 15.03
C CYS A 376 -12.11 6.43 13.60
N GLU A 377 -11.96 7.63 13.05
CA GLU A 377 -12.30 7.88 11.63
C GLU A 377 -11.30 7.17 10.70
N VAL A 378 -11.78 6.55 9.62
CA VAL A 378 -10.92 5.80 8.68
C VAL A 378 -11.14 6.24 7.23
N PHE A 379 -10.04 6.49 6.53
CA PHE A 379 -10.02 6.81 5.11
C PHE A 379 -9.33 5.67 4.38
N VAL A 380 -10.09 4.90 3.60
CA VAL A 380 -9.58 3.78 2.81
C VAL A 380 -9.48 4.18 1.34
N CYS A 381 -8.48 3.67 0.62
CA CYS A 381 -8.52 3.71 -0.84
C CYS A 381 -8.12 2.39 -1.49
N THR A 382 -8.65 2.15 -2.69
CA THR A 382 -8.28 1.00 -3.52
C THR A 382 -8.31 1.35 -5.01
N GLY A 383 -7.48 0.66 -5.79
CA GLY A 383 -7.48 0.73 -7.24
C GLY A 383 -8.04 -0.56 -7.83
N PHE A 384 -8.92 -0.49 -8.84
CA PHE A 384 -9.55 -1.71 -9.35
C PHE A 384 -8.65 -2.51 -10.29
N ALA A 385 -7.49 -1.99 -10.70
CA ALA A 385 -6.49 -2.78 -11.42
C ALA A 385 -5.43 -3.39 -10.49
N ASP A 386 -5.62 -3.28 -9.18
CA ASP A 386 -4.68 -3.79 -8.18
C ASP A 386 -4.80 -5.32 -8.05
N GLU A 387 -3.75 -6.02 -8.50
CA GLU A 387 -3.65 -7.49 -8.41
C GLU A 387 -2.69 -7.93 -7.29
N VAL A 388 -2.40 -7.06 -6.32
CA VAL A 388 -1.65 -7.40 -5.10
C VAL A 388 -2.57 -7.26 -3.89
N CYS A 389 -3.33 -6.17 -3.84
CA CYS A 389 -4.36 -5.89 -2.85
C CYS A 389 -5.69 -5.68 -3.59
N PRO A 390 -6.37 -6.76 -4.04
CA PRO A 390 -7.56 -6.64 -4.87
C PRO A 390 -8.64 -5.76 -4.27
N ALA A 391 -9.40 -5.10 -5.13
CA ALA A 391 -10.46 -4.20 -4.70
C ALA A 391 -11.54 -4.93 -3.87
N SER A 392 -11.93 -6.14 -4.25
CA SER A 392 -12.88 -6.97 -3.50
C SER A 392 -12.41 -7.23 -2.06
N ASN A 393 -11.15 -7.60 -1.88
CA ASN A 393 -10.50 -7.77 -0.58
C ASN A 393 -10.51 -6.48 0.27
N VAL A 394 -10.11 -5.34 -0.33
CA VAL A 394 -10.12 -4.06 0.38
C VAL A 394 -11.56 -3.64 0.74
N PHE A 395 -12.55 -3.94 -0.09
CA PHE A 395 -13.96 -3.74 0.24
C PHE A 395 -14.46 -4.69 1.33
N ALA A 396 -13.99 -5.93 1.40
CA ALA A 396 -14.30 -6.83 2.52
C ALA A 396 -13.83 -6.23 3.86
N PHE A 397 -12.62 -5.66 3.91
CA PHE A 397 -12.13 -4.91 5.07
C PHE A 397 -12.98 -3.65 5.33
N TYR A 398 -13.19 -2.82 4.31
CA TYR A 398 -13.96 -1.59 4.46
C TYR A 398 -15.39 -1.83 4.94
N ASN A 399 -16.05 -2.86 4.45
CA ASN A 399 -17.42 -3.21 4.83
C ASN A 399 -17.49 -3.82 6.24
N ALA A 400 -16.41 -4.42 6.75
CA ALA A 400 -16.31 -4.90 8.13
C ALA A 400 -16.10 -3.77 9.17
N LEU A 401 -15.65 -2.58 8.76
CA LEU A 401 -15.52 -1.42 9.65
C LEU A 401 -16.91 -0.94 10.14
N THR A 402 -17.01 -0.61 11.43
CA THR A 402 -18.24 -0.07 12.05
C THR A 402 -18.14 1.42 12.40
N CYS A 403 -16.95 2.01 12.30
CA CYS A 403 -16.69 3.41 12.60
C CYS A 403 -17.03 4.37 11.44
N LYS A 404 -16.82 5.68 11.66
CA LYS A 404 -16.90 6.68 10.59
C LYS A 404 -15.83 6.38 9.54
N LYS A 405 -16.25 6.07 8.31
CA LYS A 405 -15.36 5.58 7.27
C LYS A 405 -15.64 6.23 5.93
N SER A 406 -14.61 6.38 5.11
CA SER A 406 -14.75 6.83 3.72
C SER A 406 -13.88 6.01 2.78
N MET A 407 -14.34 5.85 1.55
CA MET A 407 -13.62 5.17 0.48
C MET A 407 -13.27 6.16 -0.64
N THR A 408 -12.06 6.02 -1.20
CA THR A 408 -11.63 6.59 -2.48
C THR A 408 -11.28 5.45 -3.43
N THR A 409 -11.84 5.42 -4.63
CA THR A 409 -11.56 4.38 -5.64
C THR A 409 -11.02 4.96 -6.94
N ASN A 410 -10.30 4.15 -7.69
CA ASN A 410 -9.95 4.48 -9.07
C ASN A 410 -9.87 3.20 -9.93
N PRO A 411 -10.73 3.07 -10.96
CA PRO A 411 -10.77 1.89 -11.82
C PRO A 411 -9.47 1.58 -12.55
N ARG A 412 -8.66 2.61 -12.82
CA ARG A 412 -7.51 2.58 -13.74
C ARG A 412 -6.18 2.33 -13.04
N THR A 413 -6.17 2.32 -11.71
CA THR A 413 -4.93 2.23 -10.93
C THR A 413 -4.75 0.83 -10.35
N GLY A 414 -3.55 0.27 -10.51
CA GLY A 414 -3.09 -0.94 -9.82
C GLY A 414 -2.11 -0.67 -8.67
N HIS A 415 -1.53 -1.73 -8.08
CA HIS A 415 -0.79 -1.63 -6.81
C HIS A 415 0.39 -0.65 -6.79
N ASN A 416 1.15 -0.60 -7.88
CA ASN A 416 2.34 0.24 -7.99
C ASN A 416 2.05 1.56 -8.69
N SER A 417 0.81 1.76 -9.14
CA SER A 417 0.36 3.04 -9.66
C SER A 417 -0.05 3.99 -8.52
N ALA A 418 -0.10 5.28 -8.80
CA ALA A 418 -0.36 6.31 -7.78
C ALA A 418 -1.85 6.40 -7.38
N THR A 419 -2.49 5.30 -6.97
CA THR A 419 -3.83 5.38 -6.33
C THR A 419 -3.72 6.29 -5.12
N GLN A 420 -4.39 7.45 -5.17
CA GLN A 420 -4.36 8.43 -4.10
C GLN A 420 -5.54 8.23 -3.16
N ASN A 421 -5.27 8.27 -1.86
CA ASN A 421 -6.33 8.36 -0.85
C ASN A 421 -6.76 9.81 -0.72
N ILE A 422 -7.51 10.33 -1.69
CA ILE A 422 -7.83 11.76 -1.81
C ILE A 422 -8.44 12.31 -0.52
N LYS A 423 -9.45 11.62 0.03
CA LYS A 423 -10.13 12.03 1.26
C LYS A 423 -9.21 11.95 2.49
N GLY A 424 -8.40 10.89 2.61
CA GLY A 424 -7.46 10.76 3.72
C GLY A 424 -6.31 11.78 3.66
N ASN A 425 -5.80 12.06 2.47
CA ASN A 425 -4.79 13.10 2.25
C ASN A 425 -5.34 14.49 2.60
N GLN A 426 -6.60 14.77 2.22
CA GLN A 426 -7.27 16.00 2.63
C GLN A 426 -7.38 16.09 4.16
N ARG A 427 -7.78 15.01 4.84
CA ARG A 427 -7.85 14.98 6.31
C ARG A 427 -6.49 15.20 6.98
N LEU A 428 -5.43 14.60 6.43
CA LEU A 428 -4.05 14.86 6.89
C LEU A 428 -3.67 16.33 6.73
N GLU A 429 -3.97 16.93 5.57
CA GLU A 429 -3.69 18.35 5.34
C GLU A 429 -4.48 19.27 6.26
N GLU A 430 -5.74 18.95 6.59
CA GLU A 430 -6.51 19.67 7.60
C GLU A 430 -5.85 19.62 8.98
N LEU A 431 -5.33 18.46 9.38
CA LEU A 431 -4.58 18.31 10.63
C LEU A 431 -3.28 19.12 10.61
N ILE A 432 -2.52 19.04 9.51
CA ILE A 432 -1.25 19.78 9.40
C ILE A 432 -1.50 21.29 9.41
N ASN A 433 -2.56 21.76 8.75
CA ASN A 433 -2.93 23.17 8.74
C ASN A 433 -3.42 23.68 10.11
N SER A 434 -4.06 22.83 10.91
CA SER A 434 -4.48 23.24 12.26
C SER A 434 -3.28 23.51 13.17
N ALA A 435 -2.19 22.76 13.02
CA ALA A 435 -0.92 22.96 13.76
C ALA A 435 -0.29 24.34 13.49
N LEU A 436 -0.34 24.81 12.24
CA LEU A 436 0.19 26.12 11.86
C LEU A 436 -0.56 27.27 12.55
N LEU A 437 -1.88 27.15 12.68
CA LEU A 437 -2.72 28.16 13.32
C LEU A 437 -2.51 28.24 14.83
N THR A 438 -2.19 27.10 15.48
CA THR A 438 -1.93 27.06 16.93
C THR A 438 -0.59 27.70 17.26
N ASN A 439 0.45 27.41 16.47
CA ASN A 439 1.79 27.97 16.67
C ASN A 439 1.89 29.46 16.33
N GLY A 440 1.11 29.95 15.35
CA GLY A 440 1.08 31.37 14.98
C GLY A 440 0.50 32.29 16.06
N ARG A 441 -0.42 31.80 16.90
CA ARG A 441 -1.00 32.59 18.01
C ARG A 441 -0.03 32.77 19.19
N ASN A 442 0.88 31.82 19.40
CA ASN A 442 1.86 31.89 20.49
C ASN A 442 3.06 32.80 20.19
N HIS A 443 3.20 33.31 18.96
CA HIS A 443 4.27 34.25 18.58
C HIS A 443 3.78 35.69 18.36
N GLY A 444 2.48 35.96 18.53
CA GLY A 444 1.87 37.28 18.36
C GLY A 444 1.71 38.11 19.63
N ASN A 445 2.12 37.59 20.80
CA ASN A 445 1.98 38.25 22.11
C ASN A 445 3.31 38.30 22.88
N ASN A 446 4.38 38.79 22.25
CA ASN A 446 5.59 39.24 22.94
C ASN A 446 6.04 40.58 22.41
#